data_AF-A0A6I0ZX67-F1
#
_entry.id   AF-A0A6I0ZX67-F1
#
_cell.length_a   1.000
_cell.length_b   1.000
_cell.length_c   1.000
_cell.angle_alpha   90.00
_cell.angle_beta   90.00
_cell.angle_gamma   90.00
#
_symmetry.space_group_name_H-M   'P 1'
#
loop_
_entity.id
_entity.type
_entity.pdbx_description
1 polymer ?
#
loop_
_entity_poly.entity_id
_entity_poly.type
_entity_poly.pdbx_seq_one_letter_code
_entity_poly.pdbx_strand_id
1 'polypeptide(L)'
;MRIETKFTPGQKVWGIYNNKVQEFLVETVEATSNFNYDTNGPYTPFCKYKLRIGESAGYRLEVYESDLEKNYAPSKEELLKSL
;
A
#
# COMPACT_ATOMS: atom_id res chain seq x y z
N MET A 1 -15.44 -15.89 1.60
CA MET A 1 -14.83 -14.81 0.80
C MET A 1 -13.32 -14.85 1.02
N ARG A 2 -12.52 -14.86 -0.05
CA ARG A 2 -11.06 -14.73 0.00
C ARG A 2 -10.69 -13.38 -0.61
N ILE A 3 -9.86 -12.61 0.08
CA ILE A 3 -9.33 -11.32 -0.40
C ILE A 3 -7.83 -11.50 -0.60
N GLU A 4 -7.35 -11.12 -1.78
CA GLU A 4 -5.92 -11.13 -2.11
C GLU A 4 -5.45 -9.68 -2.23
N THR A 5 -4.39 -9.34 -1.51
CA THR A 5 -3.84 -7.98 -1.47
C THR A 5 -2.53 -7.97 -2.24
N LYS A 6 -2.25 -6.89 -3.00
CA LYS A 6 -1.01 -6.82 -3.80
C LYS A 6 0.25 -6.69 -2.94
N PHE A 7 0.11 -6.03 -1.79
CA PHE A 7 1.18 -5.86 -0.82
C PHE A 7 0.82 -6.55 0.50
N THR A 8 1.84 -6.97 1.24
CA THR A 8 1.68 -7.73 2.50
C THR A 8 2.36 -7.05 3.68
N PRO A 9 1.85 -7.23 4.92
CA PRO A 9 2.56 -6.77 6.12
C PRO A 9 3.98 -7.34 6.18
N GLY A 10 4.96 -6.49 6.51
CA GLY A 10 6.38 -6.84 6.50
C GLY A 10 7.08 -6.57 5.17
N GLN A 11 6.34 -6.32 4.08
CA GLN A 11 6.92 -5.94 2.80
C GLN A 11 7.52 -4.54 2.87
N LYS A 12 8.70 -4.39 2.27
CA LYS A 12 9.36 -3.10 2.06
C LYS A 12 9.01 -2.56 0.68
N VAL A 13 8.73 -1.26 0.62
CA VAL A 13 8.51 -0.52 -0.63
C VAL A 13 9.28 0.79 -0.58
N TRP A 14 9.61 1.35 -1.73
CA TRP A 14 10.38 2.57 -1.88
C TRP A 14 9.50 3.66 -2.50
N GLY A 15 9.57 4.87 -1.97
CA GLY A 15 8.83 6.02 -2.50
C GLY A 15 9.54 7.32 -2.19
N ILE A 16 9.01 8.41 -2.74
CA ILE A 16 9.45 9.78 -2.41
C ILE A 16 8.56 10.34 -1.31
N TYR A 17 9.20 10.89 -0.27
CA TYR A 17 8.52 11.65 0.77
C TYR A 17 9.41 12.76 1.25
N ASN A 18 8.83 13.96 1.45
CA ASN A 18 9.58 15.18 1.75
C ASN A 18 10.78 15.40 0.81
N ASN A 19 10.57 15.16 -0.51
CA ASN A 19 11.58 15.27 -1.57
C ASN A 19 12.81 14.36 -1.40
N LYS A 20 12.69 13.26 -0.65
CA LYS A 20 13.74 12.26 -0.48
C LYS A 20 13.23 10.88 -0.83
N VAL A 21 14.10 10.08 -1.46
CA VAL A 21 13.87 8.65 -1.69
C VAL A 21 14.11 7.90 -0.39
N GLN A 22 13.12 7.14 0.06
CA GLN A 22 13.18 6.44 1.35
C GLN A 22 12.40 5.13 1.33
N GLU A 23 12.79 4.22 2.22
CA GLU A 23 12.12 2.94 2.45
C GLU A 23 10.89 3.11 3.35
N PHE A 24 9.83 2.40 3.02
CA PHE A 24 8.63 2.24 3.82
C PHE A 24 8.38 0.77 4.12
N LEU A 25 7.92 0.49 5.33
CA LEU A 25 7.46 -0.84 5.72
C LEU A 25 5.93 -0.85 5.73
N VAL A 26 5.32 -1.82 5.03
CA VAL A 26 3.89 -2.10 5.17
C VAL A 26 3.66 -2.70 6.56
N GLU A 27 3.03 -1.96 7.48
CA GLU A 27 2.72 -2.45 8.83
C GLU A 27 1.42 -3.25 8.84
N THR A 28 0.36 -2.71 8.22
CA THR A 28 -0.97 -3.33 8.20
C THR A 28 -1.66 -3.11 6.87
N VAL A 29 -2.57 -4.03 6.54
CA VAL A 29 -3.47 -3.93 5.39
C VAL A 29 -4.90 -4.07 5.89
N GLU A 30 -5.74 -3.11 5.54
CA GLU A 30 -7.17 -3.14 5.81
C GLU A 30 -7.91 -3.30 4.47
N ALA A 31 -8.69 -4.37 4.34
CA ALA A 31 -9.48 -4.63 3.15
C ALA A 31 -10.96 -4.60 3.51
N THR A 32 -11.72 -3.78 2.78
CA THR A 32 -13.16 -3.62 3.00
C THR A 32 -13.92 -3.99 1.74
N SER A 33 -14.97 -4.79 1.89
CA SER A 33 -15.93 -5.11 0.82
C SER A 33 -17.33 -5.20 1.43
N ASN A 34 -18.30 -4.65 0.71
CA ASN A 34 -19.70 -4.76 1.07
C ASN A 34 -20.34 -5.93 0.31
N PHE A 35 -21.31 -6.60 0.92
CA PHE A 35 -22.09 -7.62 0.25
C PHE A 35 -23.21 -6.97 -0.58
N ASN A 36 -23.31 -7.32 -1.85
CA ASN A 36 -24.40 -6.93 -2.74
C ASN A 36 -25.47 -8.02 -2.75
N TYR A 37 -26.65 -7.70 -2.22
CA TYR A 37 -27.79 -8.62 -2.14
C TYR A 37 -28.49 -8.82 -3.49
N ASP A 38 -28.43 -7.84 -4.40
CA ASP A 38 -29.04 -7.93 -5.73
C ASP A 38 -28.32 -8.96 -6.61
N THR A 39 -26.99 -9.03 -6.47
CA THR A 39 -26.15 -9.99 -7.20
C THR A 39 -25.75 -11.21 -6.36
N ASN A 40 -26.24 -11.28 -5.12
CA ASN A 40 -25.90 -12.31 -4.11
C ASN A 40 -24.38 -12.57 -4.00
N GLY A 41 -23.58 -11.50 -3.95
CA GLY A 41 -22.12 -11.60 -3.96
C GLY A 41 -21.44 -10.33 -3.47
N PRO A 42 -20.14 -10.36 -3.15
CA PRO A 42 -19.42 -9.18 -2.67
C PRO A 42 -19.12 -8.19 -3.79
N TYR A 43 -19.07 -6.89 -3.46
CA TYR A 43 -18.43 -5.88 -4.31
C TYR A 43 -16.92 -6.09 -4.35
N THR A 44 -16.27 -5.54 -5.38
CA THR A 44 -14.81 -5.46 -5.43
C THR A 44 -14.28 -4.79 -4.16
N PRO A 45 -13.37 -5.46 -3.41
CA PRO A 45 -12.80 -4.88 -2.20
C PRO A 45 -11.94 -3.67 -2.54
N PHE A 46 -11.84 -2.74 -1.61
CA PHE A 46 -10.80 -1.72 -1.62
C PHE A 46 -9.84 -1.94 -0.44
N CYS A 47 -8.56 -1.70 -0.69
CA CYS A 47 -7.49 -1.94 0.27
C CYS A 47 -6.82 -0.62 0.66
N LYS A 48 -6.62 -0.43 1.97
CA LYS A 48 -5.84 0.65 2.56
C LYS A 48 -4.62 0.07 3.28
N TYR A 49 -3.48 0.72 3.11
CA TYR A 49 -2.19 0.30 3.63
C TYR A 49 -1.68 1.32 4.63
N LYS A 50 -1.20 0.83 5.78
CA LYS A 50 -0.50 1.65 6.76
C LYS A 50 1.00 1.44 6.60
N LEU A 51 1.70 2.49 6.21
CA LEU A 51 3.13 2.48 5.94
C LEU A 51 3.89 3.15 7.08
N ARG A 52 4.91 2.48 7.61
CA ARG A 52 5.91 3.09 8.49
C ARG A 52 7.06 3.65 7.68
N ILE A 53 7.44 4.88 7.97
CA ILE A 53 8.57 5.54 7.33
C ILE A 53 9.89 5.04 7.95
N GLY A 54 10.79 4.47 7.15
CA GLY A 54 12.03 3.87 7.63
C GLY A 54 12.97 4.87 8.33
N GLU A 55 13.10 6.08 7.78
CA GLU A 55 14.01 7.12 8.31
C GLU A 55 13.38 7.99 9.41
N SER A 56 12.08 7.84 9.67
CA SER A 56 11.33 8.72 10.58
C SER A 56 10.65 7.90 11.65
N ALA A 57 11.33 7.77 12.80
CA ALA A 57 10.84 6.96 13.91
C ALA A 57 9.45 7.45 14.39
N GLY A 58 8.44 6.61 14.21
CA GLY A 58 7.07 6.83 14.70
C GLY A 58 6.08 7.39 13.67
N TYR A 59 6.54 7.88 12.51
CA TYR A 59 5.65 8.40 11.48
C TYR A 59 5.03 7.30 10.64
N ARG A 60 3.71 7.42 10.43
CA ARG A 60 2.91 6.52 9.60
C ARG A 60 2.13 7.29 8.56
N LEU A 61 1.96 6.67 7.41
CA LEU A 61 1.09 7.15 6.35
C LEU A 61 0.02 6.09 6.07
N GLU A 62 -1.18 6.55 5.78
CA GLU A 62 -2.23 5.71 5.21
C GLU A 62 -2.36 6.04 3.74
N VAL A 63 -2.29 5.00 2.90
CA VAL A 63 -2.40 5.14 1.45
C VAL A 63 -3.34 4.08 0.89
N TYR A 64 -4.03 4.39 -0.20
CA TYR A 64 -4.85 3.41 -0.92
C TYR A 64 -3.98 2.56 -1.84
N GLU A 65 -4.44 1.36 -2.19
CA GLU A 65 -3.72 0.46 -3.11
C GLU A 65 -3.30 1.17 -4.40
N SER A 66 -4.19 1.94 -5.00
CA SER A 66 -3.93 2.67 -6.24
C SER A 66 -2.80 3.70 -6.14
N ASP A 67 -2.64 4.34 -4.98
CA ASP A 67 -1.56 5.30 -4.75
C ASP A 67 -0.25 4.58 -4.51
N LEU A 68 -0.30 3.43 -3.84
CA LEU A 68 0.86 2.59 -3.58
C LEU A 68 1.43 2.03 -4.90
N GLU A 69 0.56 1.59 -5.81
CA GLU A 69 0.98 1.10 -7.14
C GLU A 69 1.57 2.19 -8.04
N LYS A 70 1.08 3.41 -7.94
CA LYS A 70 1.53 4.51 -8.81
C LYS A 70 2.80 5.17 -8.34
N ASN A 71 2.97 5.32 -7.02
CA ASN A 71 3.99 6.20 -6.44
C ASN A 71 5.11 5.44 -5.72
N TYR A 72 4.99 4.11 -5.58
CA TYR A 72 5.97 3.30 -4.86
C TYR A 72 6.46 2.15 -5.74
N ALA A 73 7.69 1.72 -5.48
CA ALA A 73 8.35 0.62 -6.18
C ALA A 73 8.82 -0.45 -5.19
N PRO A 74 8.98 -1.71 -5.60
CA PRO A 74 9.47 -2.77 -4.73
C PRO A 74 10.97 -2.64 -4.41
N SER A 75 11.73 -1.91 -5.22
CA SER A 75 13.15 -1.62 -5.01
C SER A 75 13.48 -0.14 -5.23
N LYS A 76 14.59 0.31 -4.66
CA LYS A 76 15.08 1.68 -4.84
C LYS A 76 15.44 1.93 -6.31
N GLU A 77 16.05 0.96 -6.96
CA GLU A 77 16.49 1.02 -8.35
C GLU A 77 15.31 1.16 -9.30
N GLU A 78 14.21 0.46 -9.03
CA GLU A 78 12.98 0.60 -9.83
C GLU A 78 12.34 1.97 -9.65
N LEU A 79 12.28 2.48 -8.42
CA LEU A 79 11.77 3.83 -8.17
C LEU A 79 12.57 4.86 -8.98
N LEU A 80 13.89 4.78 -8.95
CA LEU A 80 14.77 5.73 -9.65
C LEU A 80 14.64 5.66 -11.18
N LYS A 81 14.20 4.53 -11.74
CA LYS A 81 13.91 4.40 -13.19
C LYS A 81 12.59 5.06 -13.60
N SER A 82 11.69 5.27 -12.64
CA SER A 82 10.37 5.88 -12.86
C SER A 82 10.31 7.39 -12.64
N LEU A 83 11.42 8.01 -12.21
CA LEU A 83 11.58 9.46 -12.02
C LEU A 83 12.09 10.13 -13.28
#